data_AF-A0A2T2T171-F1
#
_entry.id   AF-A0A2T2T171-F1
#
_cell.length_a   1.000
_cell.length_b   1.000
_cell.length_c   1.000
_cell.angle_alpha   90.00
_cell.angle_beta   90.00
_cell.angle_gamma   90.00
#
_symmetry.space_group_name_H-M   'P 1'
#
loop_
_entity.id
_entity.type
_entity.pdbx_description
1 polymer ?
#
loop_
_entity_poly.entity_id
_entity_poly.type
_entity_poly.pdbx_seq_one_letter_code
_entity_poly.pdbx_strand_id
1 'polypeptide(L)'
;MDIKMLKAKIHRLRVTDADLYYEGSITVDRELLDTAGILPYEKVQVVNVNNGERLETYTIPGEAGERTVCLNGPAARRAAAGDEVIVIAYAELTPTEARQHHPRVVHVDDNNDVTKTRTLDVSTDDGDLAPEGMEDVLIAESDADKSKRSRNEHQPQMEIRSASDPPESISLWLRPETFLRVSVAVNLALDLQGAARPWG
;
A
#
# COMPACT_ATOMS: atom_id res chain seq x y z
N MET A 1 25.67 8.73 -16.67
CA MET A 1 25.08 7.77 -15.71
C MET A 1 24.28 8.63 -14.79
N ASP A 2 22.98 8.37 -14.80
CA ASP A 2 22.01 9.37 -14.42
C ASP A 2 21.34 8.90 -13.14
N ILE A 3 20.95 9.85 -12.31
CA ILE A 3 20.45 9.65 -10.96
C ILE A 3 18.94 9.85 -10.98
N LYS A 4 18.20 8.92 -10.38
CA LYS A 4 16.75 9.04 -10.18
C LYS A 4 16.47 9.91 -8.97
N MET A 5 16.04 11.14 -9.23
CA MET A 5 15.71 12.13 -8.21
C MET A 5 14.20 12.27 -8.08
N LEU A 6 13.73 12.61 -6.87
CA LEU A 6 12.36 13.09 -6.67
C LEU A 6 12.17 14.37 -7.50
N LYS A 7 11.24 14.37 -8.45
CA LYS A 7 10.86 15.58 -9.22
C LYS A 7 9.79 16.36 -8.48
N ALA A 8 8.71 15.68 -8.14
CA ALA A 8 7.57 16.26 -7.43
C ALA A 8 6.82 15.20 -6.63
N LYS A 9 6.13 15.62 -5.56
CA LYS A 9 5.10 14.79 -4.93
C LYS A 9 3.88 15.61 -4.48
N ILE A 10 2.71 14.98 -4.53
CA ILE A 10 1.51 15.44 -3.81
C ILE A 10 1.32 14.51 -2.62
N HIS A 11 1.27 15.09 -1.42
CA HIS A 11 1.35 14.38 -0.15
C HIS A 11 -0.02 14.30 0.52
N ARG A 12 -0.43 13.07 0.87
CA ARG A 12 -1.71 12.72 1.53
C ARG A 12 -2.94 13.14 0.71
N LEU A 13 -2.93 12.86 -0.60
CA LEU A 13 -4.14 12.90 -1.41
C LEU A 13 -5.10 11.83 -0.94
N ARG A 14 -6.37 12.20 -0.75
CA ARG A 14 -7.46 11.29 -0.46
C ARG A 14 -8.05 10.76 -1.77
N VAL A 15 -8.08 9.44 -1.91
CA VAL A 15 -8.68 8.74 -3.04
C VAL A 15 -10.19 9.00 -3.04
N THR A 16 -10.72 9.55 -4.13
CA THR A 16 -12.16 9.81 -4.28
C THR A 16 -12.91 8.59 -4.82
N ASP A 17 -12.27 7.79 -5.68
CA ASP A 17 -12.88 6.60 -6.30
C ASP A 17 -11.83 5.56 -6.75
N ALA A 18 -12.27 4.36 -7.13
CA ALA A 18 -11.42 3.27 -7.63
C ALA A 18 -12.15 2.41 -8.68
N ASP A 19 -12.02 2.74 -9.97
CA ASP A 19 -12.65 1.99 -11.07
C ASP A 19 -11.76 0.84 -11.58
N LEU A 20 -12.14 -0.39 -11.24
CA LEU A 20 -11.46 -1.62 -11.66
C LEU A 20 -11.52 -1.91 -13.17
N TYR A 21 -12.52 -1.40 -13.89
CA TYR A 21 -12.77 -1.74 -15.29
C TYR A 21 -12.26 -0.70 -16.30
N TYR A 22 -11.77 0.44 -15.81
CA TYR A 22 -11.08 1.45 -16.63
C TYR A 22 -9.62 1.05 -16.97
N GLU A 23 -8.99 1.77 -17.90
CA GLU A 23 -7.58 1.54 -18.28
C GLU A 23 -6.61 1.94 -17.15
N GLY A 24 -5.68 1.03 -16.83
CA GLY A 24 -4.79 1.15 -15.66
C GLY A 24 -3.97 2.45 -15.64
N SER A 25 -4.26 3.32 -14.66
CA SER A 25 -3.74 4.69 -14.53
C SER A 25 -4.08 5.26 -13.14
N ILE A 26 -3.71 6.50 -12.85
CA ILE A 26 -4.34 7.30 -11.78
C ILE A 26 -4.91 8.61 -12.37
N THR A 27 -6.21 8.83 -12.23
CA THR A 27 -6.82 10.13 -12.53
C THR A 27 -6.57 11.08 -11.36
N VAL A 28 -6.06 12.28 -11.62
CA VAL A 28 -5.86 13.34 -10.61
C VAL A 28 -6.35 14.68 -11.18
N ASP A 29 -7.06 15.47 -10.36
CA ASP A 29 -7.44 16.86 -10.67
C ASP A 29 -6.29 17.64 -11.31
N ARG A 30 -6.58 18.28 -12.45
CA ARG A 30 -5.60 19.04 -13.22
C ARG A 30 -4.94 20.15 -12.42
N GLU A 31 -5.66 20.85 -11.54
CA GLU A 31 -5.08 21.90 -10.69
C GLU A 31 -4.03 21.34 -9.73
N LEU A 32 -4.22 20.12 -9.22
CA LEU A 32 -3.28 19.45 -8.32
C LEU A 32 -2.04 18.98 -9.08
N LEU A 33 -2.20 18.47 -10.30
CA LEU A 33 -1.10 18.13 -11.20
C LEU A 33 -0.27 19.36 -11.59
N ASP A 34 -0.92 20.45 -12.03
CA ASP A 34 -0.27 21.71 -12.40
C ASP A 34 0.41 22.36 -11.18
N THR A 35 -0.21 22.30 -10.00
CA THR A 35 0.38 22.76 -8.73
C THR A 35 1.55 21.89 -8.27
N ALA A 36 1.62 20.62 -8.67
CA ALA A 36 2.79 19.77 -8.42
C ALA A 36 3.88 19.92 -9.47
N GLY A 37 3.55 20.38 -10.68
CA GLY A 37 4.44 20.26 -11.86
C GLY A 37 4.54 18.82 -12.36
N ILE A 38 3.51 18.00 -12.13
CA ILE A 38 3.38 16.64 -12.66
C ILE A 38 2.58 16.73 -13.96
N LEU A 39 3.12 16.20 -15.05
CA LEU A 39 2.48 16.31 -16.37
C LEU A 39 1.39 15.24 -16.55
N PRO A 40 0.39 15.46 -17.42
CA PRO A 40 -0.44 14.39 -17.97
C PRO A 40 0.42 13.27 -18.58
N TYR A 41 0.04 12.02 -18.34
CA TYR A 41 0.74 10.82 -18.79
C TYR A 41 2.19 10.66 -18.27
N GLU A 42 2.57 11.41 -17.24
CA GLU A 42 3.86 11.25 -16.57
C GLU A 42 3.87 9.98 -15.71
N LYS A 43 4.98 9.23 -15.75
CA LYS A 43 5.19 8.08 -14.87
C LYS A 43 5.25 8.54 -13.42
N VAL A 44 4.40 7.97 -12.58
CA VAL A 44 4.37 8.21 -11.14
C VAL A 44 4.43 6.90 -10.35
N GLN A 45 4.99 6.97 -9.15
CA GLN A 45 4.76 5.97 -8.11
C GLN A 45 3.63 6.47 -7.20
N VAL A 46 2.64 5.62 -6.95
CA VAL A 46 1.60 5.87 -5.95
C VAL A 46 1.89 4.96 -4.77
N VAL A 47 1.94 5.54 -3.56
CA VAL A 47 2.12 4.80 -2.31
C VAL A 47 0.94 5.07 -1.40
N ASN A 48 0.29 4.02 -0.91
CA ASN A 48 -0.91 4.09 -0.09
C ASN A 48 -0.51 4.03 1.39
N VAL A 49 -0.93 5.04 2.16
CA VAL A 49 -0.61 5.19 3.59
C VAL A 49 -1.40 4.20 4.43
N ASN A 50 -2.64 3.89 4.04
CA ASN A 50 -3.58 3.07 4.79
C ASN A 50 -3.22 1.58 4.77
N ASN A 51 -2.66 1.08 3.66
CA ASN A 51 -2.38 -0.34 3.47
C ASN A 51 -0.91 -0.67 3.11
N GLY A 52 -0.05 0.34 2.89
CA GLY A 52 1.36 0.17 2.57
C GLY A 52 1.68 -0.26 1.13
N GLU A 53 0.67 -0.41 0.27
CA GLU A 53 0.86 -0.77 -1.14
C GLU A 53 1.66 0.29 -1.91
N ARG A 54 2.45 -0.18 -2.88
CA ARG A 54 3.29 0.66 -3.74
C ARG A 54 3.15 0.20 -5.18
N LEU A 55 2.70 1.07 -6.06
CA LEU A 55 2.54 0.78 -7.48
C LEU A 55 3.18 1.87 -8.33
N GLU A 56 3.64 1.50 -9.53
CA GLU A 56 4.01 2.45 -10.57
C GLU A 56 2.92 2.48 -11.65
N THR A 57 2.57 3.68 -12.10
CA THR A 57 1.57 3.89 -13.15
C THR A 57 1.84 5.23 -13.84
N TYR A 58 0.87 5.76 -14.59
CA TYR A 58 0.91 7.11 -15.16
C TYR A 58 -0.34 7.92 -14.81
N THR A 59 -0.23 9.23 -14.88
CA THR A 59 -1.31 10.19 -14.58
C THR A 59 -2.28 10.35 -15.76
N ILE A 60 -3.56 10.51 -15.46
CA ILE A 60 -4.57 11.08 -16.35
C ILE A 60 -5.10 12.37 -15.68
N PRO A 61 -5.17 13.50 -16.39
CA PRO A 61 -5.74 14.72 -15.82
C PRO A 61 -7.26 14.62 -15.77
N GLY A 62 -7.83 14.73 -14.56
CA GLY A 62 -9.26 14.92 -14.34
C GLY A 62 -9.72 16.34 -14.71
N GLU A 63 -10.98 16.64 -14.45
CA GLU A 63 -11.48 18.02 -14.52
C GLU A 63 -10.82 18.89 -13.45
N ALA A 64 -10.68 20.19 -13.74
CA ALA A 64 -9.99 21.14 -12.89
C ALA A 64 -10.91 21.61 -11.75
N GLY A 65 -10.45 21.48 -10.50
CA GLY A 65 -11.19 21.92 -9.31
C GLY A 65 -12.19 20.89 -8.77
N GLU A 66 -12.39 19.75 -9.42
CA GLU A 66 -13.25 18.67 -8.91
C GLU A 66 -12.63 17.87 -7.76
N ARG A 67 -11.31 18.02 -7.51
CA ARG A 67 -10.57 17.28 -6.47
C ARG A 67 -10.54 15.76 -6.63
N THR A 68 -10.92 15.28 -7.81
CA THR A 68 -10.92 13.87 -8.24
C THR A 68 -9.54 13.23 -8.10
N VAL A 69 -9.49 12.08 -7.42
CA VAL A 69 -8.33 11.19 -7.30
C VAL A 69 -8.84 9.75 -7.48
N CYS A 70 -8.79 9.21 -8.69
CA CYS A 70 -9.30 7.86 -8.99
C CYS A 70 -8.18 6.89 -9.35
N LEU A 71 -8.12 5.73 -8.71
CA LEU A 71 -7.20 4.65 -9.08
C LEU A 71 -7.89 3.71 -10.08
N ASN A 72 -7.35 3.63 -11.30
CA ASN A 72 -8.01 2.96 -12.41
C ASN A 72 -7.43 1.56 -12.70
N GLY A 73 -8.27 0.68 -13.26
CA GLY A 73 -7.89 -0.64 -13.73
C GLY A 73 -7.30 -1.52 -12.62
N PRO A 74 -6.19 -2.25 -12.87
CA PRO A 74 -5.51 -3.03 -11.83
C PRO A 74 -5.07 -2.23 -10.60
N ALA A 75 -4.90 -0.90 -10.71
CA ALA A 75 -4.53 -0.05 -9.59
C ALA A 75 -5.68 0.15 -8.58
N ALA A 76 -6.95 0.01 -9.03
CA ALA A 76 -8.13 0.00 -8.17
C ALA A 76 -8.14 -1.13 -7.13
N ARG A 77 -7.28 -2.15 -7.29
CA ARG A 77 -7.10 -3.23 -6.29
C ARG A 77 -6.10 -2.89 -5.18
N ARG A 78 -5.46 -1.71 -5.23
CA ARG A 78 -4.38 -1.28 -4.33
C ARG A 78 -4.77 -0.07 -3.46
N ALA A 79 -5.95 0.49 -3.67
CA ALA A 79 -6.55 1.52 -2.83
C ALA A 79 -8.08 1.41 -2.86
N ALA A 80 -8.73 1.93 -1.82
CA ALA A 80 -10.16 2.15 -1.79
C ALA A 80 -10.48 3.65 -1.72
N ALA A 81 -11.71 4.03 -2.08
CA ALA A 81 -12.21 5.39 -1.84
C ALA A 81 -12.11 5.72 -0.35
N GLY A 82 -11.53 6.89 -0.04
CA GLY A 82 -11.20 7.34 1.31
C GLY A 82 -9.79 7.03 1.79
N ASP A 83 -9.01 6.19 1.10
CA ASP A 83 -7.58 5.97 1.42
C ASP A 83 -6.74 7.23 1.18
N GLU A 84 -5.67 7.39 1.95
CA GLU A 84 -4.64 8.40 1.68
C GLU A 84 -3.50 7.81 0.84
N VAL A 85 -3.10 8.54 -0.19
CA VAL A 85 -1.99 8.20 -1.08
C VAL A 85 -1.01 9.37 -1.22
N ILE A 86 0.24 9.04 -1.58
CA ILE A 86 1.24 10.01 -2.01
C ILE A 86 1.57 9.68 -3.47
N VAL A 87 1.37 10.65 -4.36
CA VAL A 87 1.69 10.54 -5.79
C VAL A 87 3.06 11.17 -6.01
N ILE A 88 4.00 10.42 -6.58
CA ILE A 88 5.43 10.78 -6.67
C ILE A 88 5.90 10.69 -8.12
N ALA A 89 6.35 11.80 -8.71
CA ALA A 89 7.06 11.83 -9.98
C ALA A 89 8.58 11.84 -9.76
N TYR A 90 9.31 11.19 -10.65
CA TYR A 90 10.78 11.11 -10.62
C TYR A 90 11.39 11.64 -11.92
N ALA A 91 12.57 12.24 -11.83
CA ALA A 91 13.38 12.64 -12.98
C ALA A 91 14.69 11.84 -13.03
N GLU A 92 15.18 11.52 -14.22
CA GLU A 92 16.54 11.02 -14.45
C GLU A 92 17.42 12.23 -14.80
N LEU A 93 18.45 12.50 -13.99
CA LEU A 93 19.29 13.71 -14.07
C LEU A 93 20.77 13.34 -14.03
N THR A 94 21.63 14.11 -14.69
CA THR A 94 23.08 13.96 -14.53
C THR A 94 23.52 14.32 -13.09
N PRO A 95 24.69 13.85 -12.61
CA PRO A 95 25.19 14.19 -11.27
C PRO A 95 25.43 15.69 -11.02
N THR A 96 25.50 16.51 -12.07
CA THR A 96 25.60 17.97 -11.98
C THR A 96 24.22 18.59 -11.78
N GLU A 97 23.25 18.21 -12.61
CA GLU A 97 21.86 18.68 -12.51
C GLU A 97 21.20 18.24 -11.20
N ALA A 98 21.46 17.00 -10.74
CA ALA A 98 20.92 16.46 -9.49
C ALA A 98 21.32 17.28 -8.25
N ARG A 99 22.48 17.96 -8.25
CA ARG A 99 22.94 18.85 -7.17
C ARG A 99 22.28 20.24 -7.20
N GLN A 100 21.64 20.59 -8.30
CA GLN A 100 20.93 21.84 -8.55
C GLN A 100 19.43 21.60 -8.75
N HIS A 101 18.95 20.39 -8.45
CA HIS A 101 17.56 20.02 -8.60
C HIS A 101 16.79 20.40 -7.34
N HIS A 102 15.63 21.02 -7.51
CA HIS A 102 14.80 21.49 -6.40
C HIS A 102 13.41 20.84 -6.48
N PRO A 103 13.18 19.70 -5.79
CA PRO A 103 11.92 18.96 -5.87
C PRO A 103 10.71 19.76 -5.36
N ARG A 104 9.55 19.64 -6.03
CA ARG A 104 8.31 20.31 -5.60
C ARG A 104 7.45 19.41 -4.71
N VAL A 105 6.98 19.93 -3.58
CA VAL A 105 6.12 19.19 -2.64
C VAL A 105 4.83 19.95 -2.41
N VAL A 106 3.70 19.33 -2.75
CA VAL A 106 2.36 19.85 -2.48
C VAL A 106 1.75 19.06 -1.33
N HIS A 107 1.18 19.77 -0.35
CA HIS A 107 0.35 19.21 0.72
C HIS A 107 -1.08 19.63 0.47
N VAL A 108 -2.02 18.73 0.77
CA VAL A 108 -3.46 18.98 0.70
C VAL A 108 -4.12 18.77 2.08
N ASP A 109 -5.42 19.05 2.18
CA ASP A 109 -6.28 18.66 3.30
C ASP A 109 -7.17 17.44 2.97
N ASP A 110 -8.09 17.11 3.88
CA ASP A 110 -9.04 16.00 3.77
C ASP A 110 -10.02 16.09 2.57
N ASN A 111 -10.09 17.25 1.91
CA ASN A 111 -10.89 17.53 0.71
C ASN A 111 -10.01 17.62 -0.56
N ASN A 112 -8.72 17.29 -0.45
CA ASN A 112 -7.68 17.50 -1.46
C ASN A 112 -7.39 18.98 -1.80
N ASP A 113 -7.85 19.97 -1.02
CA ASP A 113 -7.51 21.37 -1.27
C ASP A 113 -6.06 21.67 -0.86
N VAL A 114 -5.35 22.45 -1.68
CA VAL A 114 -3.92 22.73 -1.48
C VAL A 114 -3.70 23.61 -0.25
N THR A 115 -3.04 23.04 0.77
CA THR A 115 -2.72 23.73 2.02
C THR A 115 -1.33 24.35 2.03
N LYS A 116 -0.32 23.67 1.46
CA LYS A 116 1.07 24.14 1.46
C LYS A 116 1.87 23.58 0.28
N THR A 117 2.39 24.47 -0.56
CA THR A 117 3.45 24.13 -1.53
C THR A 117 4.81 24.47 -0.94
N ARG A 118 5.79 23.58 -1.08
CA ARG A 118 7.20 23.81 -0.78
C ARG A 118 8.06 23.42 -1.99
N THR A 119 9.23 24.03 -2.10
CA THR A 119 10.33 23.59 -2.94
C THR A 119 11.43 23.12 -2.00
N LEU A 120 11.99 21.94 -2.22
CA LEU A 120 13.08 21.40 -1.39
C LEU A 120 14.44 21.84 -1.96
N ASP A 121 15.35 22.27 -1.09
CA ASP A 121 16.71 22.62 -1.47
C ASP A 121 17.66 21.46 -1.17
N VAL A 122 18.41 21.00 -2.18
CA VAL A 122 19.38 19.90 -2.04
C VAL A 122 20.68 20.34 -1.33
N SER A 123 20.82 21.64 -1.03
CA SER A 123 22.02 22.23 -0.44
C SER A 123 22.01 22.38 1.08
N THR A 124 20.87 22.15 1.75
CA THR A 124 20.78 22.22 3.21
C THR A 124 20.60 20.83 3.80
N ASP A 125 21.31 20.54 4.90
CA ASP A 125 21.11 19.35 5.73
C ASP A 125 19.82 19.47 6.59
N ASP A 126 18.76 20.07 6.04
CA ASP A 126 17.51 20.32 6.74
C ASP A 126 16.77 18.99 6.94
N GLY A 127 16.74 18.54 8.21
CA GLY A 127 16.15 17.28 8.66
C GLY A 127 14.62 17.18 8.56
N ASP A 128 14.00 17.87 7.60
CA ASP A 128 12.55 18.06 7.40
C ASP A 128 11.82 16.77 6.90
N LEU A 129 12.45 15.60 7.09
CA LEU A 129 11.87 14.28 6.80
C LEU A 129 10.96 13.75 7.93
N ALA A 130 11.02 14.36 9.12
CA ALA A 130 10.02 14.17 10.16
C ALA A 130 9.00 15.31 10.10
N PRO A 131 7.68 15.03 9.99
CA PRO A 131 6.68 16.08 10.16
C PRO A 131 6.68 16.57 11.62
N GLU A 132 6.59 17.90 11.81
CA GLU A 132 6.29 18.48 13.13
C GLU A 132 5.00 17.83 13.67
N GLY A 133 5.11 17.09 14.77
CA GLY A 133 4.02 16.30 15.35
C GLY A 133 4.28 14.78 15.47
N MET A 134 5.40 14.25 14.97
CA MET A 134 5.85 12.88 15.30
C MET A 134 6.98 12.90 16.33
N GLU A 135 6.69 13.38 17.54
CA GLU A 135 7.54 13.12 18.71
C GLU A 135 7.38 11.66 19.14
N ASP A 136 8.50 10.93 19.16
CA ASP A 136 8.76 9.72 19.94
C ASP A 136 7.57 8.77 20.21
N VAL A 137 7.24 7.93 19.23
CA VAL A 137 6.78 6.55 19.53
C VAL A 137 7.99 5.71 19.94
N LEU A 138 8.69 6.15 20.98
CA LEU A 138 9.56 5.29 21.75
C LEU A 138 8.66 4.30 22.48
N ILE A 139 8.68 3.05 22.04
CA ILE A 139 8.08 1.95 22.79
C ILE A 139 8.79 1.93 24.15
N ALA A 140 8.10 2.40 25.18
CA ALA A 140 8.61 2.36 26.53
C ALA A 140 8.75 0.90 26.97
N GLU A 141 9.97 0.35 26.89
CA GLU A 141 10.36 -0.79 27.71
C GLU A 141 10.25 -0.36 29.17
N SER A 142 9.09 -0.61 29.78
CA SER A 142 8.83 -0.26 31.17
C SER A 142 9.83 -0.98 32.08
N ASP A 143 10.44 -0.25 33.02
CA ASP A 143 11.50 -0.70 33.95
C ASP A 143 11.02 -1.73 35.03
N ALA A 144 10.14 -2.66 34.66
CA ALA A 144 9.48 -3.60 35.56
C ALA A 144 10.28 -4.91 35.82
N ASP A 145 11.31 -5.25 35.02
CA ASP A 145 11.97 -6.58 35.08
C ASP A 145 13.39 -6.59 35.70
N LYS A 146 13.86 -5.48 36.28
CA LYS A 146 15.17 -5.44 36.97
C LYS A 146 15.14 -5.95 38.43
N SER A 147 13.98 -6.34 38.97
CA SER A 147 13.83 -6.71 40.40
C SER A 147 13.83 -8.22 40.72
N LYS A 148 14.03 -9.12 39.74
CA LYS A 148 14.06 -10.58 39.94
C LYS A 148 15.43 -11.26 39.83
N ARG A 149 16.53 -10.49 39.73
CA ARG A 149 17.91 -11.02 39.69
C ARG A 149 18.75 -10.65 40.92
N SER A 150 18.30 -11.05 42.13
CA SER A 150 19.19 -11.16 43.30
C SER A 150 18.62 -12.00 44.47
N ARG A 151 18.61 -13.34 44.33
CA ARG A 151 18.80 -14.31 45.44
C ARG A 151 18.71 -15.77 44.95
N ASN A 152 19.87 -16.34 44.62
CA ASN A 152 20.49 -17.40 45.41
C ASN A 152 21.70 -17.95 44.65
N GLU A 153 22.89 -17.53 45.07
CA GLU A 153 24.03 -18.45 45.02
C GLU A 153 23.85 -19.48 46.14
N HIS A 154 24.04 -20.76 45.84
CA HIS A 154 24.86 -21.72 46.60
C HIS A 154 24.89 -23.05 45.81
N GLN A 155 26.10 -23.45 45.42
CA GLN A 155 26.46 -24.64 44.63
C GLN A 155 26.32 -25.96 45.44
N PRO A 156 26.43 -27.20 44.87
CA PRO A 156 27.44 -27.60 43.86
C PRO A 156 27.00 -28.58 42.75
N GLN A 157 28.02 -28.98 41.95
CA GLN A 157 27.98 -29.81 40.73
C GLN A 157 27.63 -31.29 40.98
N MET A 158 27.14 -31.96 39.92
CA MET A 158 27.49 -33.37 39.65
C MET A 158 27.38 -33.70 38.15
N GLU A 159 28.48 -34.15 37.52
CA GLU A 159 28.48 -34.79 36.20
C GLU A 159 28.00 -36.24 36.32
N ILE A 160 27.05 -36.70 35.49
CA ILE A 160 26.90 -38.12 35.12
C ILE A 160 26.52 -38.21 33.62
N ARG A 161 27.00 -39.27 32.96
CA ARG A 161 26.99 -39.50 31.50
C ARG A 161 25.70 -40.17 30.98
N SER A 162 25.55 -40.11 29.65
CA SER A 162 24.76 -40.95 28.73
C SER A 162 24.08 -42.24 29.24
N ALA A 163 22.84 -42.51 28.77
CA ALA A 163 22.52 -43.66 27.88
C ALA A 163 21.04 -43.70 27.41
N SER A 164 20.84 -44.25 26.20
CA SER A 164 19.72 -45.12 25.73
C SER A 164 18.24 -44.80 26.04
N ASP A 165 17.51 -44.42 24.97
CA ASP A 165 16.27 -45.00 24.37
C ASP A 165 15.08 -45.59 25.20
N PRO A 166 13.83 -45.58 24.62
CA PRO A 166 12.57 -45.52 25.37
C PRO A 166 11.80 -46.85 25.48
N PRO A 167 10.67 -46.86 26.24
CA PRO A 167 9.34 -47.06 25.62
C PRO A 167 8.23 -46.23 26.37
N GLU A 168 6.91 -46.21 26.07
CA GLU A 168 6.05 -46.89 25.08
C GLU A 168 4.75 -46.09 24.81
N SER A 169 4.09 -46.37 23.69
CA SER A 169 2.65 -46.23 23.36
C SER A 169 1.75 -45.17 24.04
N ILE A 170 1.04 -44.37 23.22
CA ILE A 170 -0.39 -44.58 22.93
C ILE A 170 -0.63 -44.23 21.45
N SER A 171 -1.34 -45.11 20.75
CA SER A 171 -1.69 -44.96 19.34
C SER A 171 -3.18 -44.67 19.17
N LEU A 172 -3.52 -43.62 18.41
CA LEU A 172 -4.68 -43.71 17.52
C LEU A 172 -4.47 -42.87 16.25
N TRP A 173 -4.26 -43.61 15.17
CA TRP A 173 -4.37 -43.19 13.77
C TRP A 173 -5.87 -42.91 13.44
N LEU A 174 -6.30 -42.27 12.34
CA LEU A 174 -5.69 -41.99 11.04
C LEU A 174 -6.33 -40.76 10.36
N ARG A 175 -5.93 -40.48 9.11
CA ARG A 175 -6.21 -39.27 8.31
C ARG A 175 -7.39 -39.47 7.30
N PRO A 176 -7.40 -38.98 6.04
CA PRO A 176 -8.48 -38.12 5.56
C PRO A 176 -9.27 -38.70 4.37
N GLU A 177 -10.21 -37.90 3.84
CA GLU A 177 -10.90 -38.07 2.55
C GLU A 177 -11.70 -39.37 2.30
N THR A 178 -13.03 -39.22 2.19
CA THR A 178 -13.89 -39.81 1.12
C THR A 178 -15.36 -39.54 1.47
N PHE A 179 -16.08 -38.79 0.64
CA PHE A 179 -17.51 -39.06 0.36
C PHE A 179 -17.91 -38.43 -0.98
N LEU A 180 -18.46 -39.25 -1.88
CA LEU A 180 -18.76 -38.88 -3.27
C LEU A 180 -20.21 -39.23 -3.62
N ARG A 181 -21.00 -38.21 -3.99
CA ARG A 181 -22.19 -38.22 -4.90
C ARG A 181 -23.43 -39.12 -4.64
N VAL A 182 -24.49 -38.71 -5.36
CA VAL A 182 -25.80 -39.37 -5.67
C VAL A 182 -26.90 -38.98 -4.67
N SER A 183 -28.07 -38.44 -5.05
CA SER A 183 -28.77 -38.26 -6.34
C SER A 183 -29.45 -36.86 -6.36
N VAL A 184 -30.25 -36.35 -7.32
CA VAL A 184 -31.02 -36.89 -8.47
C VAL A 184 -30.96 -35.90 -9.65
N ALA A 185 -31.12 -36.37 -10.89
CA ALA A 185 -31.60 -35.57 -12.02
C ALA A 185 -32.84 -36.24 -12.64
N VAL A 186 -33.94 -35.51 -12.83
CA VAL A 186 -35.17 -35.98 -13.50
C VAL A 186 -35.81 -34.83 -14.29
N ASN A 187 -35.87 -35.00 -15.62
CA ASN A 187 -36.71 -34.33 -16.63
C ASN A 187 -36.57 -32.80 -16.78
N LEU A 188 -36.37 -32.21 -17.97
CA LEU A 188 -36.58 -32.64 -19.36
C LEU A 188 -38.04 -32.98 -19.74
N ALA A 189 -38.96 -32.02 -19.59
CA ALA A 189 -40.20 -31.87 -20.36
C ALA A 189 -40.83 -30.48 -20.08
N LEU A 190 -41.58 -29.91 -21.03
CA LEU A 190 -42.16 -28.54 -21.03
C LEU A 190 -41.09 -27.43 -21.13
N ASP A 191 -40.67 -26.95 -22.30
CA ASP A 191 -41.25 -26.91 -23.65
C ASP A 191 -42.59 -26.15 -23.78
N LEU A 192 -42.68 -25.34 -24.85
CA LEU A 192 -43.87 -24.65 -25.36
C LEU A 192 -44.53 -23.53 -24.51
N GLN A 193 -43.94 -22.32 -24.49
CA GLN A 193 -44.67 -21.05 -24.72
C GLN A 193 -43.70 -19.85 -24.80
N GLY A 194 -43.69 -19.11 -25.92
CA GLY A 194 -43.06 -17.77 -25.95
C GLY A 194 -42.25 -17.30 -27.16
N ALA A 195 -42.35 -17.91 -28.36
CA ALA A 195 -41.64 -17.38 -29.54
C ALA A 195 -42.44 -17.53 -30.84
N ALA A 196 -43.43 -16.66 -31.06
CA ALA A 196 -44.12 -16.55 -32.35
C ALA A 196 -44.62 -15.12 -32.63
N ARG A 197 -43.91 -14.41 -33.52
CA ARG A 197 -44.46 -13.71 -34.71
C ARG A 197 -43.34 -12.97 -35.48
N PRO A 198 -43.39 -12.95 -36.84
CA PRO A 198 -42.45 -12.22 -37.68
C PRO A 198 -42.94 -10.78 -37.97
N TRP A 199 -42.04 -9.95 -38.51
CA TRP A 199 -42.40 -8.76 -39.29
C TRP A 199 -41.99 -8.97 -40.74
N GLY A 200 -42.94 -8.75 -41.65
CA GLY A 200 -42.85 -8.87 -43.10
C GLY A 200 -44.21 -8.54 -43.70
#